data_AF-A0A834AK10-F1
#
_entry.id   AF-A0A834AK10-F1
#
_cell.length_a   1.000
_cell.length_b   1.000
_cell.length_c   1.000
_cell.angle_alpha   90.00
_cell.angle_beta   90.00
_cell.angle_gamma   90.00
#
_symmetry.space_group_name_H-M   'P 1'
#
loop_
_entity.id
_entity.type
_entity.pdbx_description
1 polymer ?
#
loop_
_entity_poly.entity_id
_entity_poly.type
_entity_poly.pdbx_seq_one_letter_code
_entity_poly.pdbx_strand_id
1 'polypeptide(L)'
;MEVQEGIHPCLGAVDLIPIYPLAGVGVEECGAVARSLAESLVLQVPGSSVFLFGEADLPQKRTLVQRRKQLGWFTRRDFSALEPDLGAAPARRCGLTGIGASPYVMNCNVTIDSQDLALGKEIASAIRGSNANGLKGVQAMAFPHEGKIEIACNVESFEDQEATETSEDSQYVAYSVLGNHFSYVSPHYIEAQVKKLAGDQGIGTVGRALIGFTPQECKNCAEYAIKESIGEFWKIRGGVFM
;
A
#
# COMPACT_ATOMS: atom_id res chain seq x y z
N MET A 1 11.65 -1.12 16.77
CA MET A 1 12.25 -0.12 15.86
C MET A 1 13.66 0.32 16.28
N GLU A 2 14.12 0.02 17.50
CA GLU A 2 15.44 0.45 18.02
C GLU A 2 16.66 0.03 17.19
N VAL A 3 16.62 -1.14 16.57
CA VAL A 3 17.72 -1.70 15.75
C VAL A 3 17.24 -2.06 14.34
N GLN A 4 16.10 -1.50 13.91
CA GLN A 4 15.54 -1.83 12.60
C GLN A 4 16.43 -1.24 11.50
N GLU A 5 16.82 -2.10 10.56
CA GLU A 5 17.53 -1.74 9.34
C GLU A 5 16.77 -2.33 8.15
N GLY A 6 16.62 -1.54 7.10
CA GLY A 6 15.90 -1.93 5.90
C GLY A 6 16.01 -0.85 4.82
N ILE A 7 15.93 -1.26 3.56
CA ILE A 7 16.01 -0.33 2.42
C ILE A 7 14.71 0.46 2.23
N HIS A 8 13.57 -0.11 2.65
CA HIS A 8 12.29 0.57 2.66
C HIS A 8 12.10 1.34 3.98
N PRO A 9 11.63 2.59 3.92
CA PRO A 9 11.30 3.32 5.14
C PRO A 9 10.14 2.63 5.89
N CYS A 10 10.15 2.72 7.21
CA CYS A 10 9.03 2.34 8.07
C CYS A 10 9.11 3.10 9.39
N LEU A 11 7.96 3.41 9.97
CA LEU A 11 7.85 4.07 11.27
C LEU A 11 7.42 3.12 12.39
N GLY A 12 6.88 1.96 12.08
CA GLY A 12 6.35 1.00 13.06
C GLY A 12 6.94 -0.40 12.91
N ALA A 13 7.01 -1.15 14.01
CA ALA A 13 7.31 -2.58 13.99
C ALA A 13 6.24 -3.37 13.21
N VAL A 14 4.99 -2.90 13.33
CA VAL A 14 3.94 -3.10 12.32
C VAL A 14 3.76 -1.74 11.67
N ASP A 15 4.25 -1.55 10.44
CA ASP A 15 4.24 -0.23 9.79
C ASP A 15 2.83 0.17 9.36
N LEU A 16 2.13 -0.73 8.63
CA LEU A 16 0.79 -0.48 8.12
C LEU A 16 -0.13 -1.68 8.32
N ILE A 17 -1.39 -1.38 8.64
CA ILE A 17 -2.51 -2.32 8.62
C ILE A 17 -3.63 -1.71 7.77
N PRO A 18 -3.59 -1.90 6.45
CA PRO A 18 -4.67 -1.47 5.58
C PRO A 18 -5.81 -2.50 5.56
N ILE A 19 -7.04 -2.02 5.53
CA ILE A 19 -8.25 -2.83 5.36
C ILE A 19 -8.88 -2.45 4.02
N TYR A 20 -8.95 -3.43 3.09
CA TYR A 20 -9.45 -3.21 1.74
C TYR A 20 -10.79 -3.92 1.50
N PRO A 21 -11.73 -3.31 0.76
CA PRO A 21 -12.93 -3.98 0.31
C PRO A 21 -12.61 -4.93 -0.86
N LEU A 22 -13.04 -6.20 -0.75
CA LEU A 22 -12.85 -7.23 -1.79
C LEU A 22 -14.17 -7.76 -2.35
N ALA A 23 -15.15 -8.02 -1.48
CA ALA A 23 -16.48 -8.52 -1.84
C ALA A 23 -17.47 -8.27 -0.69
N GLY A 24 -18.70 -7.86 -1.02
CA GLY A 24 -19.80 -7.79 -0.06
C GLY A 24 -19.71 -6.70 1.01
N VAL A 25 -18.65 -5.89 1.04
CA VAL A 25 -18.42 -4.82 2.04
C VAL A 25 -17.93 -3.53 1.37
N GLY A 26 -18.44 -2.38 1.82
CA GLY A 26 -18.01 -1.05 1.35
C GLY A 26 -16.70 -0.58 2.00
N VAL A 27 -16.08 0.45 1.42
CA VAL A 27 -14.84 1.02 1.96
C VAL A 27 -15.06 1.73 3.30
N GLU A 28 -16.25 2.29 3.52
CA GLU A 28 -16.66 2.94 4.76
C GLU A 28 -16.76 1.92 5.91
N GLU A 29 -17.30 0.73 5.64
CA GLU A 29 -17.35 -0.38 6.59
C GLU A 29 -15.94 -0.85 6.95
N CYS A 30 -15.05 -0.97 5.97
CA CYS A 30 -13.63 -1.22 6.22
C CYS A 30 -13.01 -0.12 7.12
N GLY A 31 -13.41 1.14 6.94
CA GLY A 31 -12.99 2.25 7.80
C GLY A 31 -13.45 2.12 9.25
N ALA A 32 -14.67 1.62 9.48
CA ALA A 32 -15.15 1.32 10.82
C ALA A 32 -14.36 0.17 11.49
N VAL A 33 -14.07 -0.89 10.74
CA VAL A 33 -13.22 -2.00 11.20
C VAL A 33 -11.80 -1.50 11.54
N ALA A 34 -11.22 -0.66 10.69
CA ALA A 34 -9.89 -0.08 10.91
C ALA A 34 -9.82 0.76 12.20
N ARG A 35 -10.84 1.57 12.50
CA ARG A 35 -10.91 2.33 13.76
C ARG A 35 -11.04 1.42 14.98
N SER A 36 -11.96 0.44 14.94
CA SER A 36 -12.15 -0.52 16.02
C SER A 36 -10.87 -1.32 16.31
N LEU A 37 -10.14 -1.71 15.26
CA LEU A 37 -8.84 -2.36 15.38
C LEU A 37 -7.79 -1.44 16.00
N ALA A 38 -7.75 -0.16 15.60
CA ALA A 38 -6.82 0.81 16.16
C ALA A 38 -7.02 1.02 17.67
N GLU A 39 -8.27 1.18 18.11
CA GLU A 39 -8.63 1.28 19.53
C GLU A 39 -8.23 0.02 20.31
N SER A 40 -8.52 -1.15 19.76
CA SER A 40 -8.15 -2.44 20.37
C SER A 40 -6.64 -2.61 20.47
N LEU A 41 -5.89 -2.22 19.45
CA LEU A 41 -4.42 -2.33 19.42
C LEU A 41 -3.78 -1.48 20.52
N VAL A 42 -4.17 -0.21 20.63
CA VAL A 42 -3.58 0.70 21.64
C VAL A 42 -3.97 0.30 23.06
N LEU A 43 -5.15 -0.29 23.25
CA LEU A 43 -5.61 -0.80 24.55
C LEU A 43 -4.85 -2.07 24.97
N GLN A 44 -4.68 -3.01 24.05
CA GLN A 44 -4.16 -4.34 24.38
C GLN A 44 -2.63 -4.44 24.30
N VAL A 45 -1.97 -3.55 23.55
CA VAL A 45 -0.53 -3.61 23.32
C VAL A 45 0.14 -2.34 23.86
N PRO A 46 0.66 -2.36 25.11
CA PRO A 46 1.30 -1.21 25.73
C PRO A 46 2.45 -0.63 24.88
N GLY A 47 2.46 0.69 24.74
CA GLY A 47 3.46 1.42 23.95
C GLY A 47 3.18 1.45 22.44
N SER A 48 2.05 0.90 21.98
CA SER A 48 1.57 1.08 20.62
C SER A 48 0.93 2.45 20.42
N SER A 49 1.12 2.99 19.22
CA SER A 49 0.63 4.29 18.79
C SER A 49 0.18 4.18 17.34
N VAL A 50 -0.90 4.86 17.00
CA VAL A 50 -1.52 4.74 15.68
C VAL A 50 -1.74 6.10 15.04
N PHE A 51 -1.52 6.19 13.73
CA PHE A 51 -2.15 7.21 12.89
C PHE A 51 -3.18 6.56 11.96
N LEU A 52 -4.30 7.22 11.78
CA LEU A 52 -5.37 6.83 10.89
C LEU A 52 -5.17 7.43 9.50
N PHE A 53 -5.66 6.71 8.49
CA PHE A 53 -5.74 7.19 7.11
C PHE A 53 -6.99 6.66 6.38
N GLY A 54 -7.32 7.29 5.26
CA GLY A 54 -8.44 6.94 4.40
C GLY A 54 -9.78 7.01 5.14
N GLU A 55 -10.65 6.03 4.93
CA GLU A 55 -11.98 5.96 5.55
C GLU A 55 -11.95 5.81 7.09
N ALA A 56 -10.78 5.53 7.67
CA ALA A 56 -10.61 5.53 9.13
C ALA A 56 -10.40 6.95 9.70
N ASP A 57 -9.77 7.85 8.94
CA ASP A 57 -9.35 9.19 9.36
C ASP A 57 -10.49 10.21 9.26
N LEU A 58 -11.40 10.24 10.23
CA LEU A 58 -12.55 11.14 10.20
C LEU A 58 -12.29 12.47 10.93
N PRO A 59 -12.88 13.59 10.45
CA PRO A 59 -13.75 13.70 9.27
C PRO A 59 -13.00 13.92 7.94
N GLN A 60 -11.68 14.11 7.94
CA GLN A 60 -10.95 14.61 6.77
C GLN A 60 -10.70 13.57 5.66
N LYS A 61 -10.79 12.29 5.98
CA LYS A 61 -10.53 11.13 5.12
C LYS A 61 -9.21 11.24 4.35
N ARG A 62 -8.14 11.72 4.99
CA ARG A 62 -6.86 11.98 4.30
C ARG A 62 -6.25 10.68 3.82
N THR A 63 -5.73 10.66 2.60
CA THR A 63 -5.07 9.48 2.04
C THR A 63 -3.80 9.10 2.81
N LEU A 64 -3.34 7.86 2.65
CA LEU A 64 -2.09 7.42 3.25
C LEU A 64 -0.91 8.33 2.88
N VAL A 65 -0.84 8.80 1.63
CA VAL A 65 0.18 9.75 1.17
C VAL A 65 0.12 11.06 1.94
N GLN A 66 -1.07 11.63 2.09
CA GLN A 66 -1.26 12.90 2.81
C GLN A 66 -0.83 12.76 4.27
N ARG A 67 -1.21 11.66 4.94
CA ARG A 67 -0.83 11.37 6.32
C ARG A 67 0.67 11.14 6.47
N ARG A 68 1.27 10.33 5.59
CA ARG A 68 2.73 10.12 5.55
C ARG A 68 3.50 11.43 5.36
N LYS A 69 3.02 12.33 4.51
CA LYS A 69 3.61 13.67 4.31
C LYS A 69 3.50 14.53 5.56
N GLN A 70 2.31 14.58 6.18
CA GLN A 70 2.08 15.34 7.42
C GLN A 70 3.01 14.87 8.57
N LEU A 71 3.18 13.57 8.70
CA LEU A 71 4.02 12.95 9.73
C LEU A 71 5.51 13.02 9.39
N GLY A 72 5.89 13.42 8.17
CA GLY A 72 7.29 13.35 7.72
C GLY A 72 7.83 11.92 7.70
N TRP A 73 6.99 10.95 7.33
CA TRP A 73 7.23 9.50 7.40
C TRP A 73 8.52 9.05 6.68
N PHE A 74 8.92 9.75 5.62
CA PHE A 74 10.12 9.42 4.84
C PHE A 74 11.43 10.00 5.41
N THR A 75 11.36 10.98 6.31
CA THR A 75 12.53 11.77 6.73
C THR A 75 12.73 11.85 8.24
N ARG A 76 11.68 11.61 9.05
CA ARG A 76 11.78 11.69 10.50
C ARG A 76 12.36 10.42 11.11
N ARG A 77 13.37 10.63 11.96
CA ARG A 77 13.96 9.59 12.82
C ARG A 77 13.65 9.77 14.30
N ASP A 78 13.09 10.92 14.67
CA ASP A 78 12.70 11.21 16.05
C ASP A 78 11.20 11.02 16.25
N PHE A 79 10.87 10.03 17.08
CA PHE A 79 9.51 9.67 17.46
C PHE A 79 8.88 10.68 18.43
N SER A 80 9.67 11.49 19.14
CA SER A 80 9.16 12.40 20.18
C SER A 80 8.31 13.55 19.63
N ALA A 81 8.51 13.92 18.36
CA ALA A 81 7.76 14.96 17.68
C ALA A 81 6.59 14.43 16.83
N LEU A 82 6.31 13.12 16.91
CA LEU A 82 5.17 12.51 16.24
C LEU A 82 3.97 12.52 17.17
N GLU A 83 2.88 13.12 16.70
CA GLU A 83 1.59 13.09 17.37
C GLU A 83 0.76 11.95 16.75
N PRO A 84 0.53 10.84 17.48
CA PRO A 84 -0.37 9.80 17.03
C PRO A 84 -1.82 10.26 17.17
N ASP A 85 -2.71 9.69 16.37
CA ASP A 85 -4.15 9.90 16.52
C ASP A 85 -4.71 9.08 17.70
N LEU A 86 -4.13 7.90 17.97
CA LEU A 86 -4.48 7.05 19.12
C LEU A 86 -3.23 6.50 19.83
N GLY A 87 -3.36 6.30 21.13
CA GLY A 87 -2.32 5.75 21.99
C GLY A 87 -1.37 6.79 22.58
N ALA A 88 -0.37 6.33 23.32
CA ALA A 88 0.66 7.20 23.89
C ALA A 88 1.65 7.67 22.81
N ALA A 89 2.59 8.56 23.15
CA ALA A 89 3.67 8.94 22.23
C ALA A 89 4.44 7.69 21.74
N PRO A 90 4.84 7.61 20.45
CA PRO A 90 5.43 6.40 19.87
C PRO A 90 6.67 5.92 20.64
N ALA A 91 6.59 4.70 21.19
CA ALA A 91 7.70 4.08 21.90
C ALA A 91 8.75 3.56 20.90
N ARG A 92 10.04 3.66 21.23
CA ARG A 92 11.14 3.19 20.35
C ARG A 92 11.02 1.71 19.94
N ARG A 93 10.42 0.87 20.78
CA ARG A 93 10.19 -0.54 20.48
C ARG A 93 9.12 -0.72 19.39
N CYS A 94 7.96 -0.10 19.54
CA CYS A 94 6.80 -0.29 18.67
C CYS A 94 6.78 0.65 17.46
N GLY A 95 7.25 1.89 17.63
CA GLY A 95 7.15 2.94 16.64
C GLY A 95 5.70 3.42 16.48
N LEU A 96 5.36 3.87 15.27
CA LEU A 96 4.05 4.41 14.91
C LEU A 96 3.43 3.59 13.77
N THR A 97 2.28 2.98 14.02
CA THR A 97 1.53 2.15 13.05
C THR A 97 0.49 2.97 12.30
N GLY A 98 0.42 2.83 10.98
CA GLY A 98 -0.69 3.37 10.19
C GLY A 98 -1.82 2.36 10.05
N ILE A 99 -3.04 2.72 10.43
CA ILE A 99 -4.22 1.84 10.27
C ILE A 99 -5.29 2.60 9.50
N GLY A 100 -5.86 1.98 8.48
CA GLY A 100 -6.79 2.70 7.63
C GLY A 100 -7.49 1.82 6.62
N ALA A 101 -8.40 2.43 5.88
CA ALA A 101 -9.14 1.77 4.82
C ALA A 101 -9.20 2.65 3.58
N SER A 102 -9.08 2.02 2.42
CA SER A 102 -9.10 2.67 1.11
C SER A 102 -9.56 1.66 0.07
N PRO A 103 -9.79 2.07 -1.19
CA PRO A 103 -9.73 1.14 -2.31
C PRO A 103 -8.40 0.35 -2.30
N TYR A 104 -8.40 -0.81 -2.96
CA TYR A 104 -7.28 -1.75 -2.91
C TYR A 104 -5.99 -1.09 -3.43
N VAL A 105 -4.86 -1.40 -2.79
CA VAL A 105 -3.53 -0.96 -3.23
C VAL A 105 -2.70 -2.19 -3.59
N MET A 106 -2.38 -2.32 -4.87
CA MET A 106 -1.51 -3.38 -5.37
C MET A 106 -0.04 -2.91 -5.33
N ASN A 107 0.89 -3.83 -5.13
CA ASN A 107 2.32 -3.53 -5.20
C ASN A 107 2.98 -4.25 -6.37
N CYS A 108 3.72 -3.51 -7.17
CA CYS A 108 4.41 -4.01 -8.36
C CYS A 108 5.82 -3.42 -8.43
N ASN A 109 6.81 -4.29 -8.49
CA ASN A 109 8.20 -3.90 -8.60
C ASN A 109 8.73 -4.26 -9.99
N VAL A 110 9.55 -3.38 -10.58
CA VAL A 110 10.23 -3.64 -11.86
C VAL A 110 11.72 -3.44 -11.68
N THR A 111 12.52 -4.47 -11.96
CA THR A 111 13.97 -4.41 -11.82
C THR A 111 14.62 -4.01 -13.15
N ILE A 112 15.46 -2.96 -13.12
CA ILE A 112 16.27 -2.51 -14.25
C ILE A 112 17.72 -3.00 -14.10
N ASP A 113 18.38 -3.30 -15.21
CA ASP A 113 19.75 -3.80 -15.23
C ASP A 113 20.78 -2.66 -15.15
N SER A 114 20.77 -1.96 -14.02
CA SER A 114 21.65 -0.84 -13.72
C SER A 114 21.95 -0.78 -12.23
N GLN A 115 23.10 -0.23 -11.85
CA GLN A 115 23.46 0.10 -10.46
C GLN A 115 23.32 1.61 -10.18
N ASP A 116 22.91 2.40 -11.17
CA ASP A 116 22.75 3.84 -11.05
C ASP A 116 21.42 4.18 -10.37
N LEU A 117 21.49 4.45 -9.07
CA LEU A 117 20.34 4.85 -8.28
C LEU A 117 19.76 6.21 -8.70
N ALA A 118 20.57 7.13 -9.25
CA ALA A 118 20.06 8.42 -9.72
C ALA A 118 19.12 8.21 -10.91
N LEU A 119 19.55 7.39 -11.87
CA LEU A 119 18.72 6.99 -13.01
C LEU A 119 17.44 6.27 -12.57
N GLY A 120 17.55 5.35 -11.61
CA GLY A 120 16.38 4.70 -11.03
C GLY A 120 15.37 5.70 -10.44
N LYS A 121 15.87 6.72 -9.71
CA LYS A 121 15.01 7.78 -9.15
C LYS A 121 14.36 8.63 -10.23
N GLU A 122 15.02 8.88 -11.35
CA GLU A 122 14.44 9.58 -12.50
C GLU A 122 13.29 8.78 -13.11
N ILE A 123 13.48 7.48 -13.36
CA ILE A 123 12.43 6.58 -13.88
C ILE A 123 11.25 6.51 -12.89
N ALA A 124 11.53 6.26 -11.60
CA ALA A 124 10.51 6.23 -10.56
C ALA A 124 9.76 7.58 -10.49
N SER A 125 10.44 8.71 -10.67
CA SER A 125 9.79 10.01 -10.75
C SER A 125 8.87 10.09 -11.95
N ALA A 126 9.34 9.75 -13.16
CA ALA A 126 8.56 9.87 -14.39
C ALA A 126 7.21 9.14 -14.32
N ILE A 127 7.16 7.96 -13.71
CA ILE A 127 5.92 7.15 -13.63
C ILE A 127 4.99 7.53 -12.48
N ARG A 128 5.41 8.36 -11.51
CA ARG A 128 4.55 8.77 -10.38
C ARG A 128 3.34 9.55 -10.88
N GLY A 129 2.13 9.14 -10.47
CA GLY A 129 0.87 9.79 -10.83
C GLY A 129 0.71 11.22 -10.36
N SER A 130 1.57 11.69 -9.45
CA SER A 130 1.64 13.11 -9.08
C SER A 130 2.25 14.02 -10.17
N ASN A 131 2.88 13.44 -11.19
CA ASN A 131 3.48 14.17 -12.31
C ASN A 131 2.52 14.26 -13.49
N ALA A 132 2.67 15.31 -14.32
CA ALA A 132 1.75 15.62 -15.41
C ALA A 132 1.54 14.47 -16.43
N ASN A 133 2.60 13.70 -16.71
CA ASN A 133 2.56 12.53 -17.61
C ASN A 133 2.71 11.21 -16.85
N GLY A 134 2.51 11.23 -15.54
CA GLY A 134 2.64 10.05 -14.69
C GLY A 134 1.45 9.10 -14.80
N LEU A 135 1.59 7.94 -14.19
CA LEU A 135 0.55 6.92 -14.16
C LEU A 135 -0.39 7.18 -12.98
N LYS A 136 -1.67 7.44 -13.26
CA LYS A 136 -2.67 7.75 -12.22
C LYS A 136 -2.68 6.66 -11.14
N GLY A 137 -2.67 7.06 -9.87
CA GLY A 137 -2.66 6.13 -8.72
C GLY A 137 -1.31 5.46 -8.44
N VAL A 138 -0.28 5.67 -9.27
CA VAL A 138 1.04 5.07 -9.05
C VAL A 138 1.91 5.97 -8.17
N GLN A 139 2.40 5.41 -7.07
CA GLN A 139 3.52 5.93 -6.30
C GLN A 139 4.73 5.05 -6.58
N ALA A 140 5.89 5.66 -6.81
CA ALA A 140 7.10 4.91 -7.14
C ALA A 140 8.34 5.47 -6.42
N MET A 141 9.21 4.54 -6.04
CA MET A 141 10.52 4.76 -5.44
C MET A 141 11.55 3.82 -6.07
N ALA A 142 12.82 4.19 -6.01
CA ALA A 142 13.92 3.37 -6.51
C ALA A 142 14.83 2.93 -5.37
N PHE A 143 15.20 1.65 -5.36
CA PHE A 143 16.03 1.04 -4.33
C PHE A 143 17.14 0.17 -4.93
N PRO A 144 18.32 0.09 -4.31
CA PRO A 144 19.29 -0.95 -4.63
C PRO A 144 18.73 -2.33 -4.33
N HIS A 145 18.87 -3.26 -5.27
CA HIS A 145 18.37 -4.63 -5.16
C HIS A 145 19.31 -5.59 -5.90
N GLU A 146 20.00 -6.47 -5.17
CA GLU A 146 20.87 -7.53 -5.74
C GLU A 146 21.86 -7.06 -6.83
N GLY A 147 22.56 -5.94 -6.60
CA GLY A 147 23.50 -5.37 -7.57
C GLY A 147 22.82 -4.72 -8.78
N LYS A 148 21.52 -4.43 -8.67
CA LYS A 148 20.68 -3.75 -9.65
C LYS A 148 19.84 -2.67 -8.96
N ILE A 149 18.93 -2.04 -9.70
CA ILE A 149 17.94 -1.11 -9.17
C ILE A 149 16.54 -1.67 -9.36
N GLU A 150 15.77 -1.66 -8.28
CA GLU A 150 14.34 -1.98 -8.27
C GLU A 150 13.51 -0.69 -8.23
N ILE A 151 12.57 -0.56 -9.17
CA ILE A 151 11.53 0.47 -9.18
C ILE A 151 10.31 -0.11 -8.48
N ALA A 152 10.15 0.19 -7.19
CA ALA A 152 9.05 -0.28 -6.38
C ALA A 152 7.83 0.64 -6.52
N CYS A 153 6.67 0.07 -6.86
CA CYS A 153 5.45 0.82 -7.10
C CYS A 153 4.31 0.37 -6.18
N ASN A 154 3.67 1.33 -5.51
CA ASN A 154 2.35 1.13 -4.92
C ASN A 154 1.32 1.69 -5.91
N VAL A 155 0.27 0.93 -6.18
CA VAL A 155 -0.71 1.20 -7.22
C VAL A 155 -2.08 1.28 -6.57
N GLU A 156 -2.50 2.51 -6.29
CA GLU A 156 -3.79 2.82 -5.66
C GLU A 156 -4.92 2.68 -6.68
N SER A 157 -5.93 1.92 -6.32
CA SER A 157 -7.19 1.89 -7.07
C SER A 157 -7.94 3.20 -6.87
N PHE A 158 -8.63 3.64 -7.92
CA PHE A 158 -9.44 4.85 -7.90
C PHE A 158 -10.82 4.54 -8.47
N GLU A 159 -11.83 5.28 -8.03
CA GLU A 159 -13.18 5.16 -8.60
C GLU A 159 -13.19 5.54 -10.08
N ASP A 160 -13.87 4.71 -10.87
CA ASP A 160 -13.94 4.85 -12.31
C ASP A 160 -15.30 4.30 -12.81
N GLN A 161 -16.26 5.19 -13.00
CA GLN A 161 -17.64 4.85 -13.39
C GLN A 161 -17.77 4.47 -14.87
N GLU A 162 -16.74 4.72 -15.68
CA GLU A 162 -16.69 4.35 -17.10
C GLU A 162 -15.96 3.01 -17.31
N ALA A 163 -15.48 2.39 -16.22
CA ALA A 163 -14.72 1.16 -16.26
C ALA A 163 -15.57 -0.01 -16.77
N THR A 164 -15.13 -0.59 -17.89
CA THR A 164 -15.57 -1.91 -18.33
C THR A 164 -14.54 -2.95 -17.88
N GLU A 165 -14.98 -4.17 -17.59
CA GLU A 165 -14.06 -5.28 -17.33
C GLU A 165 -13.08 -5.42 -18.50
N THR A 166 -11.80 -5.34 -18.19
CA THR A 166 -10.71 -5.21 -19.15
C THR A 166 -9.69 -6.32 -18.94
N SER A 167 -9.08 -6.80 -20.02
CA SER A 167 -8.03 -7.83 -20.00
C SER A 167 -6.74 -7.32 -19.37
N GLU A 168 -5.86 -8.19 -18.85
CA GLU A 168 -4.57 -7.78 -18.28
C GLU A 168 -3.66 -6.96 -19.23
N ASP A 169 -3.86 -7.07 -20.55
CA ASP A 169 -3.10 -6.36 -21.58
C ASP A 169 -3.49 -4.87 -21.73
N SER A 170 -4.59 -4.43 -21.11
CA SER A 170 -4.97 -3.00 -21.12
C SER A 170 -4.13 -2.18 -20.15
N GLN A 171 -4.15 -0.86 -20.33
CA GLN A 171 -3.51 0.08 -19.41
C GLN A 171 -4.09 0.01 -18.00
N TYR A 172 -5.41 -0.12 -17.89
CA TYR A 172 -6.14 -0.19 -16.63
C TYR A 172 -6.82 -1.54 -16.50
N VAL A 173 -6.82 -2.09 -15.29
CA VAL A 173 -7.63 -3.25 -14.92
C VAL A 173 -8.74 -2.75 -13.99
N ALA A 174 -9.96 -3.19 -14.26
CA ALA A 174 -11.14 -2.82 -13.50
C ALA A 174 -11.60 -3.95 -12.56
N TYR A 175 -12.17 -3.58 -11.43
CA TYR A 175 -12.92 -4.49 -10.55
C TYR A 175 -14.07 -3.74 -9.88
N SER A 176 -15.05 -4.47 -9.35
CA SER A 176 -16.18 -3.86 -8.66
C SER A 176 -16.45 -4.48 -7.30
N VAL A 177 -16.93 -3.64 -6.37
CA VAL A 177 -17.38 -4.07 -5.04
C VAL A 177 -18.68 -3.34 -4.72
N LEU A 178 -19.75 -4.11 -4.46
CA LEU A 178 -21.10 -3.57 -4.18
C LEU A 178 -21.61 -2.58 -5.24
N GLY A 179 -21.26 -2.80 -6.52
CA GLY A 179 -21.65 -1.92 -7.63
C GLY A 179 -20.80 -0.66 -7.78
N ASN A 180 -19.85 -0.39 -6.88
CA ASN A 180 -18.83 0.63 -7.10
C ASN A 180 -17.73 0.07 -7.99
N HIS A 181 -17.34 0.83 -9.01
CA HIS A 181 -16.33 0.45 -9.99
C HIS A 181 -15.00 1.14 -9.69
N PHE A 182 -13.94 0.34 -9.64
CA PHE A 182 -12.58 0.79 -9.37
C PHE A 182 -11.66 0.35 -10.50
N SER A 183 -10.72 1.23 -10.84
CA SER A 183 -9.66 0.96 -11.81
C SER A 183 -8.29 1.16 -11.17
N TYR A 184 -7.31 0.41 -11.64
CA TYR A 184 -5.90 0.57 -11.28
C TYR A 184 -5.00 0.29 -12.49
N VAL A 185 -3.79 0.84 -12.50
CA VAL A 185 -2.87 0.64 -13.63
C VAL A 185 -2.36 -0.80 -13.63
N SER A 186 -2.41 -1.47 -14.78
CA SER A 186 -2.02 -2.87 -14.88
C SER A 186 -0.52 -3.06 -14.61
N PRO A 187 -0.12 -4.17 -13.96
CA PRO A 187 1.29 -4.50 -13.76
C PRO A 187 2.08 -4.58 -15.06
N HIS A 188 1.44 -5.05 -16.14
CA HIS A 188 2.04 -5.15 -17.46
C HIS A 188 2.34 -3.76 -18.05
N TYR A 189 1.40 -2.83 -17.90
CA TYR A 189 1.60 -1.46 -18.37
C TYR A 189 2.70 -0.73 -17.57
N ILE A 190 2.79 -0.94 -16.25
CA ILE A 190 3.87 -0.39 -15.42
C ILE A 190 5.23 -0.89 -15.91
N GLU A 191 5.37 -2.21 -16.12
CA GLU A 191 6.59 -2.80 -16.67
C GLU A 191 6.94 -2.24 -18.06
N ALA A 192 5.94 -2.11 -18.94
CA ALA A 192 6.15 -1.54 -20.27
C ALA A 192 6.67 -0.08 -20.22
N GLN A 193 6.13 0.75 -19.32
CA GLN A 193 6.61 2.14 -19.15
C GLN A 193 8.02 2.19 -18.57
N VAL A 194 8.32 1.38 -17.55
CA VAL A 194 9.67 1.31 -16.98
C VAL A 194 10.67 0.81 -18.03
N LYS A 195 10.31 -0.22 -18.80
CA LYS A 195 11.13 -0.76 -19.89
C LYS A 195 11.42 0.27 -20.97
N LYS A 196 10.41 1.06 -21.35
CA LYS A 196 10.59 2.15 -22.31
C LYS A 196 11.58 3.19 -21.77
N LEU A 197 11.34 3.71 -20.56
CA LEU A 197 12.18 4.75 -19.96
C LEU A 197 13.62 4.29 -19.71
N ALA A 198 13.82 3.04 -19.31
CA ALA A 198 15.15 2.43 -19.18
C ALA A 198 15.80 2.25 -20.56
N GLY A 199 15.05 1.78 -21.55
CA GLY A 199 15.52 1.58 -22.92
C GLY A 199 15.96 2.88 -23.60
N ASP A 200 15.26 4.00 -23.34
CA ASP A 200 15.66 5.33 -23.81
C ASP A 200 17.04 5.76 -23.26
N GLN A 201 17.50 5.13 -22.16
CA GLN A 201 18.82 5.29 -21.55
C GLN A 201 19.80 4.15 -21.88
N GLY A 202 19.42 3.23 -22.78
CA GLY A 202 20.23 2.07 -23.16
C GLY A 202 20.28 0.95 -22.11
N ILE A 203 19.35 0.93 -21.17
CA ILE A 203 19.30 -0.02 -20.04
C ILE A 203 18.19 -1.05 -20.25
N GLY A 204 18.48 -2.32 -19.99
CA GLY A 204 17.49 -3.40 -20.04
C GLY A 204 16.66 -3.51 -18.75
N THR A 205 15.54 -4.22 -18.84
CA THR A 205 14.77 -4.69 -17.66
C THR A 205 15.05 -6.15 -17.40
N VAL A 206 15.16 -6.53 -16.13
CA VAL A 206 15.36 -7.93 -15.70
C VAL A 206 14.03 -8.65 -15.53
N GLY A 207 13.04 -7.97 -14.96
CA GLY A 207 11.70 -8.51 -14.80
C GLY A 207 10.84 -7.73 -13.83
N ARG A 208 9.61 -8.21 -13.69
CA ARG A 208 8.57 -7.66 -12.81
C ARG A 208 8.21 -8.65 -11.70
N ALA A 209 8.00 -8.15 -10.49
CA ALA A 209 7.47 -8.91 -9.37
C ALA A 209 6.20 -8.24 -8.83
N LEU A 210 5.14 -9.01 -8.64
CA LEU A 210 4.01 -8.60 -7.82
C LEU A 210 4.34 -8.90 -6.36
N ILE A 211 4.18 -7.90 -5.49
CA ILE A 211 4.38 -8.06 -4.05
C ILE A 211 3.01 -8.23 -3.39
N GLY A 212 2.64 -9.50 -3.16
CA GLY A 212 1.30 -9.88 -2.73
C GLY A 212 0.43 -10.28 -3.92
N PHE A 213 -0.80 -9.74 -3.98
CA PHE A 213 -1.83 -10.16 -4.92
C PHE A 213 -2.44 -8.97 -5.65
N THR A 214 -2.90 -9.17 -6.89
CA THR A 214 -3.89 -8.28 -7.52
C THR A 214 -5.21 -8.30 -6.74
N PRO A 215 -6.11 -7.31 -6.91
CA PRO A 215 -7.42 -7.33 -6.26
C PRO A 215 -8.20 -8.63 -6.51
N GLN A 216 -8.17 -9.14 -7.75
CA GLN A 216 -8.91 -10.35 -8.12
C GLN A 216 -8.28 -11.62 -7.52
N GLU A 217 -6.95 -11.75 -7.54
CA GLU A 217 -6.26 -12.86 -6.87
C GLU A 217 -6.51 -12.83 -5.36
N CYS A 218 -6.45 -11.65 -4.74
CA CYS A 218 -6.70 -11.49 -3.31
C CYS A 218 -8.13 -11.91 -2.95
N LYS A 219 -9.12 -11.47 -3.73
CA LYS A 219 -10.52 -11.88 -3.58
C LYS A 219 -10.66 -13.41 -3.71
N ASN A 220 -10.11 -14.01 -4.75
CA ASN A 220 -10.20 -15.46 -4.97
C ASN A 220 -9.56 -16.25 -3.82
N CYS A 221 -8.39 -15.81 -3.33
CA CYS A 221 -7.73 -16.40 -2.18
C CYS A 221 -8.56 -16.27 -0.91
N ALA A 222 -9.19 -15.11 -0.67
CA ALA A 222 -10.05 -14.89 0.49
C ALA A 222 -11.32 -15.76 0.44
N GLU A 223 -11.99 -15.83 -0.71
CA GLU A 223 -13.18 -16.68 -0.91
C GLU A 223 -12.85 -18.17 -0.73
N TYR A 224 -11.72 -18.62 -1.28
CA TYR A 224 -11.23 -19.97 -1.07
C TYR A 224 -10.95 -20.24 0.40
N ALA A 225 -10.23 -19.35 1.10
CA ALA A 225 -9.92 -19.53 2.51
C ALA A 225 -11.19 -19.62 3.37
N ILE A 226 -12.20 -18.78 3.11
CA ILE A 226 -13.49 -18.83 3.81
C ILE A 226 -14.20 -20.15 3.53
N LYS A 227 -14.26 -20.58 2.27
CA LYS A 227 -14.94 -21.82 1.86
C LYS A 227 -14.31 -23.06 2.52
N GLU A 228 -13.00 -23.09 2.63
CA GLU A 228 -12.25 -24.21 3.21
C GLU A 228 -12.02 -24.06 4.73
N SER A 229 -12.65 -23.06 5.36
CA SER A 229 -12.46 -22.73 6.78
C SER A 229 -10.98 -22.52 7.18
N ILE A 230 -10.15 -22.10 6.23
CA ILE A 230 -8.75 -21.75 6.45
C ILE A 230 -8.71 -20.37 7.11
N GLY A 231 -7.95 -20.26 8.20
CA GLY A 231 -7.82 -19.00 8.93
C GLY A 231 -8.98 -18.71 9.90
N GLU A 232 -9.88 -19.66 10.17
CA GLU A 232 -10.90 -19.55 11.22
C GLU A 232 -10.35 -19.60 12.65
N PHE A 233 -9.02 -19.61 12.82
CA PHE A 233 -8.37 -19.62 14.13
C PHE A 233 -8.83 -18.45 15.03
N TRP A 234 -9.22 -17.31 14.46
CA TRP A 234 -9.79 -16.19 15.21
C TRP A 234 -11.19 -16.48 15.77
N LYS A 235 -12.00 -17.35 15.15
CA LYS A 235 -13.30 -17.78 15.68
C LYS A 235 -13.15 -18.62 16.94
N ILE A 236 -12.01 -19.32 17.07
CA ILE A 236 -11.67 -20.17 18.22
C ILE A 236 -10.98 -19.34 19.32
N ARG A 237 -10.26 -18.26 18.96
CA ARG A 237 -9.76 -17.26 19.92
C ARG A 237 -10.89 -16.31 20.32
N GLY A 238 -11.72 -16.72 21.27
CA GLY A 238 -12.70 -15.82 21.89
C GLY A 238 -12.04 -14.54 22.40
N GLY A 239 -12.33 -13.39 21.80
CA GLY A 239 -12.01 -12.09 22.39
C GLY A 239 -11.38 -11.00 21.52
N VAL A 240 -11.34 -11.08 20.19
CA VAL A 240 -10.75 -9.97 19.37
C VAL A 240 -11.81 -9.12 18.63
N PHE A 241 -13.05 -9.59 18.49
CA PHE A 241 -14.09 -8.89 17.73
C PHE A 241 -15.47 -8.84 18.43
N MET A 242 -15.51 -8.66 19.75
CA MET A 242 -16.74 -8.27 20.46
C MET A 242 -16.58 -6.90 21.09
#